data_AF-A0A3R7IW49-F1
#
_entry.id   AF-A0A3R7IW49-F1
#
_cell.length_a   1.000
_cell.length_b   1.000
_cell.length_c   1.000
_cell.angle_alpha   90.00
_cell.angle_beta   90.00
_cell.angle_gamma   90.00
#
_symmetry.space_group_name_H-M   'P 1'
#
loop_
_entity.id
_entity.type
_entity.pdbx_description
1 polymer ?
#
loop_
_entity_poly.entity_id
_entity_poly.type
_entity_poly.pdbx_seq_one_letter_code
_entity_poly.pdbx_strand_id
1 'polypeptide(L)'
;MGTDEDLLQIVSSASIACGGHAGDAPTIRRILKICKARGVRAGAHPGYVDPKRFGRFRVVMPLDQLLGQIRSQLFLVRFIADEVGVPLAYVKLHGALANQTAEELAFAIGVFATIQAMDPRMAVLALDNSQQVRAAKAVG
;
A
#
# COMPACT_ATOMS: atom_id res chain seq x y z
N MET A 1 19.12 12.53 -10.27
CA MET A 1 17.90 11.81 -9.82
C MET A 1 18.12 11.45 -8.36
N GLY A 2 17.21 11.82 -7.47
CA GLY A 2 17.36 11.55 -6.03
C GLY A 2 17.12 10.07 -5.70
N THR A 3 17.91 9.54 -4.78
CA THR A 3 17.72 8.19 -4.23
C THR A 3 16.59 8.18 -3.20
N ASP A 4 16.07 7.00 -2.84
CA ASP A 4 15.12 6.88 -1.72
C ASP A 4 15.71 7.48 -0.43
N GLU A 5 17.02 7.37 -0.24
CA GLU A 5 17.72 7.95 0.91
C GLU A 5 17.74 9.46 0.89
N ASP A 6 17.79 10.11 -0.27
CA ASP A 6 17.70 11.57 -0.35
C ASP A 6 16.27 12.03 -0.04
N LEU A 7 15.27 11.36 -0.61
CA LEU A 7 13.86 11.68 -0.40
C LEU A 7 13.42 11.46 1.05
N LEU A 8 13.89 10.39 1.69
CA LEU A 8 13.58 10.09 3.08
C LEU A 8 14.20 11.10 4.08
N GLN A 9 14.98 12.09 3.64
CA GLN A 9 15.45 13.18 4.52
C GLN A 9 14.43 14.32 4.63
N ILE A 10 13.56 14.45 3.65
CA ILE A 10 12.68 15.63 3.51
C ILE A 10 11.19 15.30 3.65
N VAL A 11 10.81 14.03 3.63
CA VAL A 11 9.42 13.59 3.78
C VAL A 11 9.12 13.16 5.21
N SER A 12 7.90 13.42 5.67
CA SER A 12 7.40 12.94 6.97
C SER A 12 6.78 11.55 6.91
N SER A 13 6.48 11.03 5.70
CA SER A 13 5.85 9.73 5.50
C SER A 13 6.29 9.09 4.19
N ALA A 14 6.39 7.75 4.17
CA ALA A 14 6.80 6.98 3.01
C ALA A 14 5.84 5.81 2.76
N SER A 15 5.38 5.67 1.50
CA SER A 15 4.53 4.56 1.08
C SER A 15 5.41 3.46 0.49
N ILE A 16 5.55 2.35 1.22
CA ILE A 16 6.52 1.29 0.96
C ILE A 16 5.90 0.24 0.02
N ALA A 17 6.55 -0.02 -1.11
CA ALA A 17 6.10 -1.05 -2.05
C ALA A 17 6.07 -2.44 -1.40
N CYS A 18 5.15 -3.31 -1.83
CA CYS A 18 4.81 -4.53 -1.09
C CYS A 18 5.07 -5.84 -1.87
N GLY A 19 5.91 -5.83 -2.91
CA GLY A 19 6.19 -7.04 -3.69
C GLY A 19 5.27 -7.32 -4.88
N GLY A 20 4.22 -6.52 -5.07
CA GLY A 20 3.33 -6.65 -6.23
C GLY A 20 3.84 -5.93 -7.47
N HIS A 21 3.86 -4.60 -7.41
CA HIS A 21 4.30 -3.75 -8.52
C HIS A 21 5.81 -3.48 -8.50
N ALA A 22 6.41 -3.48 -7.30
CA ALA A 22 7.82 -3.22 -7.03
C ALA A 22 8.19 -3.64 -5.59
N GLY A 23 9.49 -3.59 -5.29
CA GLY A 23 10.06 -3.88 -3.98
C GLY A 23 10.15 -5.36 -3.68
N ASP A 24 11.32 -5.85 -3.28
CA ASP A 24 11.51 -7.20 -2.74
C ASP A 24 11.75 -7.15 -1.22
N ALA A 25 11.81 -8.31 -0.57
CA ALA A 25 11.99 -8.35 0.88
C ALA A 25 13.26 -7.63 1.36
N PRO A 26 14.44 -7.77 0.73
CA PRO A 26 15.62 -6.99 1.07
C PRO A 26 15.42 -5.47 0.95
N THR A 27 14.80 -5.01 -0.14
CA THR A 27 14.54 -3.58 -0.37
C THR A 27 13.57 -3.03 0.66
N ILE A 28 12.46 -3.72 0.91
CA ILE A 28 11.46 -3.34 1.91
C ILE A 28 12.12 -3.21 3.29
N ARG A 29 12.93 -4.19 3.69
CA ARG A 29 13.63 -4.18 4.98
C ARG A 29 14.60 -3.00 5.09
N ARG A 30 15.38 -2.73 4.03
CA ARG A 30 16.31 -1.59 3.98
C ARG A 30 15.56 -0.27 4.18
N ILE A 31 14.50 -0.04 3.40
CA ILE A 31 13.74 1.21 3.46
C ILE A 31 13.05 1.40 4.82
N LEU A 32 12.50 0.34 5.41
CA LEU A 32 11.90 0.42 6.74
C LEU A 32 12.93 0.74 7.83
N LYS A 33 14.16 0.19 7.75
CA LYS A 33 15.25 0.57 8.66
C LYS A 33 15.61 2.06 8.54
N ILE A 34 15.63 2.60 7.32
CA ILE A 34 15.90 4.04 7.10
C ILE A 34 14.75 4.87 7.67
N CYS A 35 13.49 4.46 7.45
CA CYS A 35 12.33 5.14 8.02
C CYS A 35 12.41 5.19 9.55
N LYS A 36 12.77 4.06 10.19
CA LYS A 36 12.99 3.98 11.65
C LYS A 36 14.06 4.96 12.11
N ALA A 37 15.23 4.95 11.48
CA ALA A 37 16.36 5.78 11.86
C ALA A 37 16.06 7.28 11.76
N ARG A 38 15.12 7.67 10.89
CA ARG A 38 14.79 9.06 10.60
C ARG A 38 13.44 9.52 11.15
N GLY A 39 12.71 8.65 11.85
CA GLY A 39 11.36 8.96 12.33
C GLY A 39 10.33 9.19 11.22
N VAL A 40 10.56 8.65 10.01
CA VAL A 40 9.61 8.74 8.90
C VAL A 40 8.49 7.74 9.10
N ARG A 41 7.24 8.18 9.01
CA ARG A 41 6.07 7.32 9.17
C ARG A 41 5.91 6.39 7.95
N ALA A 42 5.92 5.08 8.17
CA ALA A 42 5.76 4.10 7.10
C ALA A 42 4.29 3.76 6.85
N GLY A 43 3.92 3.57 5.58
CA GLY A 43 2.64 3.03 5.16
C GLY A 43 2.81 1.99 4.06
N ALA A 44 1.87 1.05 3.95
CA ALA A 44 1.87 0.05 2.89
C ALA A 44 1.46 0.66 1.53
N HIS A 45 2.08 0.21 0.45
CA HIS A 45 1.79 0.64 -0.92
C HIS A 45 1.42 -0.54 -1.85
N PRO A 46 0.35 -1.30 -1.57
CA PRO A 46 -0.04 -2.42 -2.41
C PRO A 46 -0.61 -1.94 -3.75
N GLY A 47 -0.41 -2.73 -4.80
CA GLY A 47 -0.90 -2.48 -6.15
C GLY A 47 -1.25 -3.75 -6.90
N TYR A 48 -1.53 -3.64 -8.19
CA TYR A 48 -1.58 -4.83 -9.05
C TYR A 48 -0.24 -5.56 -9.06
N VAL A 49 -0.27 -6.89 -9.06
CA VAL A 49 0.92 -7.74 -9.22
C VAL A 49 1.32 -7.75 -10.69
N ASP A 50 2.08 -6.72 -11.06
CA ASP A 50 2.48 -6.47 -12.43
C ASP A 50 3.82 -5.72 -12.46
N PRO A 51 4.93 -6.39 -12.10
CA PRO A 51 6.24 -5.76 -12.02
C PRO A 51 6.73 -5.28 -13.38
N LYS A 52 6.37 -5.98 -14.48
CA LYS A 52 6.77 -5.60 -15.84
C LYS A 52 6.23 -4.24 -16.27
N ARG A 53 5.04 -3.87 -15.78
CA ARG A 53 4.41 -2.58 -16.10
C ARG A 53 4.24 -1.70 -14.85
N PHE A 54 4.98 -2.02 -13.79
CA PHE A 54 5.03 -1.28 -12.54
C PHE A 54 3.64 -1.03 -11.92
N GLY A 55 2.68 -1.96 -12.07
CA GLY A 55 1.32 -1.80 -11.53
C GLY A 55 0.53 -0.59 -12.06
N ARG A 56 0.92 -0.04 -13.22
CA ARG A 56 0.30 1.17 -13.80
C ARG A 56 -0.85 0.90 -14.78
N PHE A 57 -1.16 -0.36 -15.04
CA PHE A 57 -2.28 -0.76 -15.91
C PHE A 57 -3.32 -1.54 -15.11
N ARG A 58 -4.60 -1.32 -15.42
CA ARG A 58 -5.68 -2.13 -14.86
C ARG A 58 -5.49 -3.58 -15.31
N VAL A 59 -5.61 -4.51 -14.39
CA VAL A 59 -5.57 -5.94 -14.69
C VAL A 59 -6.96 -6.49 -14.47
N VAL A 60 -7.55 -7.02 -15.54
CA VAL A 60 -8.85 -7.69 -15.46
C VAL A 60 -8.63 -9.07 -14.86
N MET A 61 -9.16 -9.29 -13.66
CA MET A 61 -9.15 -10.57 -12.98
C MET A 61 -10.34 -10.67 -12.02
N PRO A 62 -10.72 -11.89 -11.60
CA PRO A 62 -11.70 -12.07 -10.52
C PRO A 62 -11.33 -11.27 -9.26
N LEU A 63 -12.33 -10.66 -8.63
CA LEU A 63 -12.11 -9.79 -7.48
C LEU A 63 -11.45 -10.54 -6.32
N ASP A 64 -11.90 -11.76 -6.02
CA ASP A 64 -11.34 -12.63 -5.00
C ASP A 64 -9.83 -12.92 -5.21
N GLN A 65 -9.41 -13.10 -6.46
CA GLN A 65 -8.01 -13.26 -6.83
C GLN A 65 -7.21 -11.99 -6.53
N LEU A 66 -7.72 -10.82 -6.91
CA LEU A 66 -7.08 -9.54 -6.61
C LEU A 66 -6.97 -9.32 -5.08
N LEU A 67 -8.04 -9.60 -4.33
CA LEU A 67 -8.03 -9.47 -2.88
C LEU A 67 -7.04 -10.45 -2.24
N GLY A 68 -6.88 -11.66 -2.79
CA GLY A 68 -5.79 -12.58 -2.45
C GLY A 68 -4.41 -11.96 -2.64
N GLN A 69 -4.16 -11.30 -3.78
CA GLN A 69 -2.90 -10.62 -4.05
C GLN A 69 -2.62 -9.44 -3.12
N ILE A 70 -3.66 -8.68 -2.75
CA ILE A 70 -3.54 -7.57 -1.78
C ILE A 70 -3.20 -8.13 -0.39
N ARG A 71 -3.84 -9.22 0.03
CA ARG A 71 -3.52 -9.91 1.29
C ARG A 71 -2.06 -10.35 1.33
N SER A 72 -1.58 -11.01 0.29
CA SER A 72 -0.18 -11.46 0.22
C SER A 72 0.81 -10.29 0.31
N GLN A 73 0.53 -9.17 -0.37
CA GLN A 73 1.34 -7.96 -0.28
C GLN A 73 1.37 -7.38 1.14
N LEU A 74 0.22 -7.29 1.80
CA LEU A 74 0.15 -6.79 3.17
C LEU A 74 0.83 -7.73 4.17
N PHE A 75 0.72 -9.05 4.00
CA PHE A 75 1.46 -10.00 4.83
C PHE A 75 2.97 -9.81 4.73
N LEU A 76 3.50 -9.69 3.50
CA LEU A 76 4.94 -9.51 3.28
C LEU A 76 5.47 -8.25 3.98
N VAL A 77 4.85 -7.09 3.70
CA VAL A 77 5.36 -5.82 4.24
C VAL A 77 5.18 -5.75 5.75
N ARG A 78 4.07 -6.28 6.30
CA ARG A 78 3.81 -6.30 7.75
C ARG A 78 4.82 -7.20 8.47
N PHE A 79 5.07 -8.40 7.97
CA PHE A 79 6.06 -9.30 8.56
C PHE A 79 7.44 -8.62 8.67
N ILE A 80 7.89 -7.98 7.59
CA ILE A 80 9.19 -7.28 7.59
C ILE A 80 9.16 -6.05 8.51
N ALA A 81 8.05 -5.31 8.55
CA ALA A 81 7.88 -4.16 9.41
C ALA A 81 7.94 -4.54 10.90
N ASP A 82 7.31 -5.67 11.26
CA ASP A 82 7.36 -6.24 12.61
C ASP A 82 8.80 -6.66 12.98
N GLU A 83 9.52 -7.35 12.08
CA GLU A 83 10.92 -7.72 12.30
C GLU A 83 11.86 -6.51 12.48
N VAL A 84 11.60 -5.39 11.80
CA VAL A 84 12.37 -4.16 11.94
C VAL A 84 11.91 -3.34 13.17
N GLY A 85 10.73 -3.62 13.71
CA GLY A 85 10.09 -2.87 14.78
C GLY A 85 9.64 -1.48 14.31
N VAL A 86 8.95 -1.41 13.17
CA VAL A 86 8.35 -0.20 12.60
C VAL A 86 6.87 -0.46 12.36
N PRO A 87 5.95 0.22 13.06
CA PRO A 87 4.52 0.05 12.78
C PRO A 87 4.16 0.67 11.42
N LEU A 88 3.31 -0.01 10.65
CA LEU A 88 2.69 0.55 9.46
C LEU A 88 1.46 1.36 9.90
N ALA A 89 1.43 2.65 9.54
CA ALA A 89 0.41 3.58 10.04
C ALA A 89 -0.76 3.78 9.06
N TYR A 90 -0.54 3.53 7.77
CA TYR A 90 -1.55 3.76 6.75
C TYR A 90 -1.33 2.87 5.53
N VAL A 91 -2.34 2.78 4.67
CA VAL A 91 -2.25 2.24 3.33
C VAL A 91 -2.49 3.34 2.30
N LYS A 92 -1.71 3.34 1.22
CA LYS A 92 -1.96 4.13 0.01
C LYS A 92 -1.94 3.16 -1.15
N LEU A 93 -3.01 3.03 -1.91
CA LEU A 93 -3.00 2.13 -3.07
C LEU A 93 -2.04 2.64 -4.16
N HIS A 94 -1.44 1.73 -4.91
CA HIS A 94 -0.50 2.06 -5.98
C HIS A 94 -1.18 2.15 -7.35
N GLY A 95 -0.74 3.10 -8.17
CA GLY A 95 -0.92 3.11 -9.62
C GLY A 95 -2.36 2.90 -10.07
N ALA A 96 -2.57 1.95 -10.98
CA ALA A 96 -3.89 1.69 -11.55
C ALA A 96 -4.91 1.21 -10.51
N LEU A 97 -4.47 0.54 -9.44
CA LEU A 97 -5.36 0.09 -8.37
C LEU A 97 -5.92 1.30 -7.60
N ALA A 98 -5.10 2.31 -7.34
CA ALA A 98 -5.58 3.57 -6.77
C ALA A 98 -6.57 4.27 -7.70
N ASN A 99 -6.24 4.38 -8.99
CA ASN A 99 -7.12 5.07 -9.94
C ASN A 99 -8.47 4.37 -10.06
N GLN A 100 -8.49 3.04 -10.18
CA GLN A 100 -9.73 2.29 -10.29
C GLN A 100 -10.59 2.40 -9.02
N THR A 101 -9.98 2.28 -7.83
CA THR A 101 -10.71 2.46 -6.56
C THR A 101 -11.19 3.90 -6.34
N ALA A 102 -10.61 4.89 -7.02
CA ALA A 102 -11.10 6.27 -6.98
C ALA A 102 -12.42 6.44 -7.76
N GLU A 103 -12.69 5.58 -8.74
CA GLU A 103 -13.81 5.69 -9.66
C GLU A 103 -14.94 4.69 -9.34
N GLU A 104 -14.62 3.51 -8.80
CA GLU A 104 -15.55 2.38 -8.68
C GLU A 104 -15.83 2.02 -7.20
N LEU A 105 -17.00 2.42 -6.68
CA LEU A 105 -17.33 2.30 -5.26
C LEU A 105 -17.34 0.86 -4.74
N ALA A 106 -18.07 -0.04 -5.41
CA ALA A 106 -18.19 -1.43 -4.96
C ALA A 106 -16.82 -2.14 -4.95
N PHE A 107 -15.98 -1.83 -5.94
CA PHE A 107 -14.62 -2.33 -6.02
C PHE A 107 -13.74 -1.78 -4.89
N ALA A 108 -13.82 -0.47 -4.63
CA ALA A 108 -13.11 0.18 -3.53
C ALA A 108 -13.53 -0.37 -2.16
N ILE A 109 -14.83 -0.65 -1.94
CA ILE A 109 -15.33 -1.31 -0.72
C ILE A 109 -14.69 -2.68 -0.55
N GLY A 110 -14.67 -3.52 -1.60
CA GLY A 110 -14.05 -4.85 -1.52
C GLY A 110 -12.57 -4.79 -1.16
N VAL A 111 -11.83 -3.85 -1.77
CA VAL A 111 -10.41 -3.62 -1.47
C VAL A 111 -10.21 -3.15 -0.03
N PHE A 112 -10.89 -2.08 0.40
CA PHE A 112 -10.67 -1.53 1.75
C PHE A 112 -11.24 -2.40 2.86
N ALA A 113 -12.35 -3.11 2.65
CA ALA A 113 -12.85 -4.10 3.62
C ALA A 113 -11.83 -5.23 3.83
N THR A 114 -11.14 -5.66 2.77
CA THR A 114 -10.08 -6.66 2.88
C THR A 114 -8.91 -6.14 3.71
N ILE A 115 -8.52 -4.87 3.52
CA ILE A 115 -7.41 -4.27 4.27
C ILE A 115 -7.80 -4.05 5.73
N GLN A 116 -8.99 -3.55 5.99
CA GLN A 116 -9.56 -3.36 7.32
C GLN A 116 -9.61 -4.68 8.11
N ALA A 117 -10.03 -5.77 7.46
CA ALA A 117 -10.08 -7.09 8.09
C ALA A 117 -8.69 -7.64 8.47
N MET A 118 -7.62 -7.18 7.82
CA MET A 118 -6.24 -7.57 8.15
C MET A 118 -5.62 -6.72 9.26
N ASP A 119 -5.88 -5.40 9.25
CA ASP A 119 -5.49 -4.50 10.32
C ASP A 119 -6.51 -3.35 10.45
N PRO A 120 -7.40 -3.39 11.45
CA PRO A 120 -8.45 -2.39 11.61
C PRO A 120 -7.92 -1.02 12.05
N ARG A 121 -6.62 -0.90 12.38
CA ARG A 121 -5.99 0.36 12.78
C ARG A 121 -5.35 1.10 11.60
N MET A 122 -5.30 0.47 10.42
CA MET A 122 -4.60 1.03 9.27
C MET A 122 -5.40 2.16 8.63
N ALA A 123 -4.91 3.39 8.73
CA ALA A 123 -5.55 4.53 8.07
C ALA A 123 -5.50 4.40 6.54
N VAL A 124 -6.49 4.94 5.83
CA VAL A 124 -6.50 4.99 4.36
C VAL A 124 -6.07 6.37 3.88
N LEU A 125 -4.97 6.44 3.13
CA LEU A 125 -4.56 7.62 2.38
C LEU A 125 -5.27 7.59 1.02
N ALA A 126 -6.41 8.26 0.95
CA ALA A 126 -7.28 8.33 -0.21
C ALA A 126 -7.07 9.61 -1.04
N LEU A 127 -7.41 9.54 -2.32
CA LEU A 127 -7.63 10.72 -3.16
C LEU A 127 -8.88 11.44 -2.69
N ASP A 128 -8.78 12.73 -2.41
CA ASP A 128 -9.91 13.54 -1.95
C ASP A 128 -11.06 13.54 -2.97
N ASN A 129 -12.29 13.66 -2.48
CA ASN A 129 -13.53 13.65 -3.28
C ASN A 129 -13.72 12.44 -4.23
N SER A 130 -13.09 11.30 -3.92
CA SER A 130 -13.21 10.07 -4.73
C SER A 130 -14.06 8.98 -4.06
N GLN A 131 -14.32 7.89 -4.80
CA GLN A 131 -14.95 6.70 -4.23
C GLN A 131 -14.10 6.06 -3.12
N GLN A 132 -12.78 6.33 -3.07
CA GLN A 132 -11.94 5.82 -1.99
C GLN A 132 -12.36 6.37 -0.63
N VAL A 133 -12.66 7.68 -0.55
CA VAL A 133 -13.09 8.32 0.70
C VAL A 133 -14.42 7.73 1.17
N ARG A 134 -15.36 7.51 0.23
CA ARG A 134 -16.67 6.94 0.52
C ARG A 134 -16.55 5.48 0.98
N ALA A 135 -15.74 4.69 0.28
CA ALA A 135 -15.48 3.31 0.64
C ALA A 135 -14.81 3.18 2.00
N ALA A 136 -13.75 3.95 2.27
CA ALA A 136 -13.07 3.96 3.57
C ALA A 136 -14.04 4.28 4.71
N LYS A 137 -14.88 5.31 4.57
CA LYS A 137 -15.90 5.64 5.59
C LYS A 137 -16.96 4.54 5.77
N ALA A 138 -17.30 3.82 4.71
CA ALA A 138 -18.29 2.75 4.75
C ALA A 138 -17.78 1.48 5.45
N VAL A 139 -16.47 1.21 5.38
CA VAL A 139 -15.86 0.01 5.99
C VAL A 139 -15.40 0.23 7.45
N GLY A 140 -15.35 1.48 7.89
CA GLY A 140 -14.87 1.88 9.22
C GLY A 140 -13.36 2.05 9.29
#